data_AF-A0A968H3K9-F1
#
_entry.id   AF-A0A968H3K9-F1
#
_cell.length_a   1.000
_cell.length_b   1.000
_cell.length_c   1.000
_cell.angle_alpha   90.00
_cell.angle_beta   90.00
_cell.angle_gamma   90.00
#
_symmetry.space_group_name_H-M   'P 1'
#
loop_
_entity.id
_entity.type
_entity.pdbx_description
1 polymer ?
#
loop_
_entity_poly.entity_id
_entity_poly.type
_entity_poly.pdbx_seq_one_letter_code
_entity_poly.pdbx_strand_id
1 'polypeptide(L)'
;MIERLLAAESALEAGDLDAAERIYDQVAAADPHNAIAVVGLARVAHRRGRDDDARELAERALSIDPDEAAATRLLAELTAEGPEEPAPLPAPAARPSTLNRLTAWLRSLLRRRA
;
A
#
# COMPACT_ATOMS: atom_id res chain seq x y z
N MET A 1 -13.96 9.07 -10.43
CA MET A 1 -12.85 8.63 -9.55
C MET A 1 -11.90 7.71 -10.34
N ILE A 2 -12.40 6.68 -11.03
CA ILE A 2 -11.61 5.78 -11.91
C ILE A 2 -10.92 6.55 -13.07
N GLU A 3 -11.61 7.50 -13.70
CA GLU A 3 -11.05 8.32 -14.80
C GLU A 3 -9.73 9.02 -14.46
N ARG A 4 -9.56 9.47 -13.21
CA ARG A 4 -8.33 10.15 -12.78
C ARG A 4 -7.17 9.16 -12.62
N LEU A 5 -7.43 7.97 -12.07
CA LEU A 5 -6.40 6.94 -11.96
C LEU A 5 -5.94 6.45 -13.34
N LEU A 6 -6.87 6.30 -14.28
CA LEU A 6 -6.52 5.93 -15.65
C LEU A 6 -5.67 7.01 -16.34
N ALA A 7 -6.04 8.29 -16.16
CA ALA A 7 -5.25 9.40 -16.68
C ALA A 7 -3.85 9.50 -16.04
N ALA A 8 -3.74 9.24 -14.74
CA ALA A 8 -2.46 9.19 -14.04
C ALA A 8 -1.57 8.06 -14.56
N GLU A 9 -2.14 6.87 -14.76
CA GLU A 9 -1.41 5.72 -15.33
C GLU A 9 -0.90 6.04 -16.74
N SER A 10 -1.76 6.61 -17.59
CA SER A 10 -1.36 7.00 -18.94
C SER A 10 -0.24 8.05 -18.94
N ALA A 11 -0.28 9.02 -18.03
CA ALA A 11 0.79 10.01 -17.87
C ALA A 11 2.10 9.35 -17.41
N LEU A 12 2.03 8.38 -16.50
CA LEU A 12 3.19 7.64 -16.01
C LEU A 12 3.84 6.78 -17.10
N GLU A 13 3.03 6.11 -17.93
CA GLU A 13 3.48 5.36 -19.10
C GLU A 13 4.12 6.28 -20.15
N ALA A 14 3.56 7.47 -20.36
CA ALA A 14 4.12 8.49 -21.25
C ALA A 14 5.42 9.12 -20.71
N GLY A 15 5.77 8.85 -19.44
CA GLY A 15 6.93 9.45 -18.78
C GLY A 15 6.71 10.89 -18.31
N ASP A 16 5.48 11.41 -18.38
CA ASP A 16 5.11 12.69 -17.79
C ASP A 16 4.89 12.51 -16.28
N LEU A 17 6.02 12.43 -15.56
CA LEU A 17 6.05 12.18 -14.12
C LEU A 17 5.38 13.32 -13.34
N ASP A 18 5.43 14.56 -13.83
CA ASP A 18 4.82 15.73 -13.20
C ASP A 18 3.30 15.71 -13.30
N ALA A 19 2.74 15.28 -14.44
CA ALA A 19 1.31 15.06 -14.58
C ALA A 19 0.84 13.87 -13.75
N ALA A 20 1.57 12.75 -13.80
CA ALA A 20 1.25 11.56 -13.02
C ALA A 20 1.19 11.85 -11.51
N GLU A 21 2.23 12.49 -10.95
CA GLU A 21 2.31 12.85 -9.53
C GLU A 21 1.12 13.69 -9.11
N ARG A 22 0.83 14.77 -9.85
CA ARG A 22 -0.29 15.69 -9.51
C ARG A 22 -1.62 14.98 -9.52
N ILE A 23 -1.86 14.06 -10.45
CA ILE A 23 -3.15 13.37 -10.55
C ILE A 23 -3.25 12.32 -9.42
N TYR A 24 -2.20 11.55 -9.17
CA TYR A 24 -2.19 10.60 -8.05
C TYR A 24 -2.34 11.32 -6.70
N ASP A 25 -1.69 12.47 -6.49
CA ASP A 25 -1.85 13.31 -5.30
C ASP A 25 -3.30 13.78 -5.12
N GLN A 26 -3.95 14.21 -6.20
CA GLN A 26 -5.37 14.60 -6.14
C GLN A 26 -6.27 13.42 -5.76
N VAL A 27 -5.95 12.21 -6.23
CA VAL A 27 -6.72 11.02 -5.87
C VAL A 27 -6.45 10.64 -4.42
N ALA A 28 -5.19 10.63 -3.98
CA ALA A 28 -4.81 10.33 -2.60
C ALA A 28 -5.33 11.38 -1.60
N ALA A 29 -5.43 12.65 -1.99
CA ALA A 29 -6.02 13.70 -1.17
C ALA A 29 -7.55 13.55 -1.04
N ALA A 30 -8.21 13.09 -2.11
CA ALA A 30 -9.65 12.82 -2.09
C ALA A 30 -9.98 11.51 -1.35
N ASP A 31 -9.11 10.52 -1.45
CA ASP A 31 -9.22 9.22 -0.79
C ASP A 31 -7.85 8.75 -0.27
N PRO A 32 -7.53 9.05 1.01
CA PRO A 32 -6.27 8.64 1.62
C PRO A 32 -6.08 7.13 1.78
N HIS A 33 -7.15 6.33 1.58
CA HIS A 33 -7.15 4.87 1.66
C HIS A 33 -7.14 4.22 0.27
N ASN A 34 -6.84 4.98 -0.78
CA ASN A 34 -6.70 4.45 -2.13
C ASN A 34 -5.28 3.90 -2.35
N ALA A 35 -5.09 2.61 -2.12
CA ALA A 35 -3.79 1.95 -2.30
C ALA A 35 -3.21 2.15 -3.72
N ILE A 36 -4.06 2.15 -4.75
CA ILE A 36 -3.67 2.36 -6.15
C ILE A 36 -3.06 3.75 -6.37
N ALA A 37 -3.62 4.79 -5.76
CA ALA A 37 -3.06 6.14 -5.86
C ALA A 37 -1.72 6.25 -5.14
N VAL A 38 -1.60 5.65 -3.96
CA VAL A 38 -0.38 5.67 -3.15
C VAL A 38 0.75 4.90 -3.84
N VAL A 39 0.47 3.73 -4.43
CA VAL A 39 1.48 3.00 -5.23
C VAL A 39 1.82 3.73 -6.53
N GLY A 40 0.89 4.48 -7.11
CA GLY A 40 1.15 5.37 -8.25
C GLY A 40 2.20 6.43 -7.92
N LEU A 41 2.08 7.08 -6.74
CA LEU A 41 3.09 8.02 -6.24
C LEU A 41 4.44 7.33 -5.97
N ALA A 42 4.42 6.11 -5.42
CA ALA A 42 5.62 5.31 -5.20
C ALA A 42 6.38 5.04 -6.51
N ARG A 43 5.65 4.65 -7.57
CA ARG A 43 6.24 4.42 -8.91
C ARG A 43 6.80 5.71 -9.51
N VAL A 44 6.12 6.83 -9.34
CA VAL A 44 6.64 8.14 -9.77
C VAL A 44 7.94 8.50 -9.04
N ALA A 45 7.99 8.27 -7.72
CA ALA A 45 9.18 8.51 -6.91
C ALA A 45 10.37 7.66 -7.38
N HIS A 46 10.16 6.36 -7.59
CA HIS A 46 11.17 5.44 -8.11
C HIS A 46 11.68 5.86 -9.50
N ARG A 47 10.78 6.24 -10.41
CA ARG A 47 11.15 6.75 -11.75
C ARG A 47 11.96 8.05 -11.72
N ARG A 48 11.91 8.79 -10.61
CA ARG A 48 12.74 9.99 -10.36
C ARG A 48 14.03 9.68 -9.58
N GLY A 49 14.32 8.42 -9.27
CA GLY A 49 15.48 8.02 -8.47
C GLY A 49 15.35 8.35 -6.98
N ARG A 50 14.11 8.55 -6.49
CA ARG A 50 13.80 8.76 -5.07
C ARG A 50 13.35 7.44 -4.45
N ASP A 51 14.28 6.49 -4.36
CA ASP A 51 13.97 5.11 -4.01
C ASP A 51 13.55 4.92 -2.55
N ASP A 52 14.05 5.77 -1.65
CA ASP A 52 13.63 5.77 -0.25
C ASP A 52 12.16 6.23 -0.10
N ASP A 53 11.79 7.33 -0.77
CA ASP A 53 10.39 7.79 -0.83
C ASP A 53 9.49 6.73 -1.47
N ALA A 54 9.96 6.08 -2.55
CA ALA A 54 9.22 5.03 -3.23
C ALA A 54 8.95 3.83 -2.32
N ARG A 55 9.94 3.43 -1.51
CA ARG A 55 9.83 2.35 -0.55
C ARG A 55 8.78 2.66 0.52
N GLU A 56 8.87 3.84 1.14
CA GLU A 56 7.91 4.26 2.18
C GLU A 56 6.47 4.29 1.63
N LEU A 57 6.28 4.84 0.44
CA LEU A 57 4.97 4.91 -0.20
C LEU A 57 4.43 3.51 -0.56
N ALA A 58 5.28 2.60 -1.04
CA ALA A 58 4.87 1.23 -1.36
C ALA A 58 4.50 0.43 -0.11
N GLU A 59 5.25 0.57 0.99
CA GLU A 59 4.91 -0.03 2.29
C GLU A 59 3.59 0.50 2.84
N ARG A 60 3.34 1.81 2.68
CA ARG A 60 2.07 2.42 3.04
C ARG A 60 0.92 1.88 2.18
N ALA A 61 1.12 1.69 0.88
CA ALA A 61 0.11 1.09 0.01
C ALA A 61 -0.26 -0.32 0.48
N LEU A 62 0.72 -1.15 0.84
CA LEU A 62 0.48 -2.50 1.41
C LEU A 62 -0.16 -2.49 2.79
N SER A 63 0.05 -1.43 3.58
CA SER A 63 -0.64 -1.23 4.86
C SER A 63 -2.12 -0.91 4.68
N ILE A 64 -2.49 -0.31 3.53
CA ILE A 64 -3.88 0.00 3.16
C ILE A 64 -4.53 -1.22 2.51
N ASP A 65 -3.90 -1.77 1.47
CA ASP A 65 -4.32 -2.98 0.77
C ASP A 65 -3.14 -3.96 0.65
N PRO A 66 -3.10 -5.00 1.48
CA PRO A 66 -2.06 -6.02 1.48
C PRO A 66 -1.98 -6.85 0.19
N ASP A 67 -3.06 -6.88 -0.61
CA ASP A 67 -3.12 -7.63 -1.86
C ASP A 67 -2.73 -6.75 -3.08
N GLU A 68 -2.26 -5.51 -2.86
CA GLU A 68 -1.80 -4.61 -3.91
C GLU A 68 -0.52 -5.12 -4.58
N ALA A 69 -0.70 -5.85 -5.68
CA ALA A 69 0.36 -6.50 -6.41
C ALA A 69 1.39 -5.51 -6.99
N ALA A 70 0.98 -4.28 -7.35
CA ALA A 70 1.91 -3.28 -7.86
C ALA A 70 2.88 -2.81 -6.77
N ALA A 71 2.44 -2.71 -5.52
CA ALA A 71 3.27 -2.27 -4.40
C ALA A 71 4.27 -3.36 -4.01
N THR A 72 3.81 -4.62 -3.98
CA THR A 72 4.70 -5.77 -3.73
C THR A 72 5.79 -5.88 -4.82
N ARG A 73 5.43 -5.70 -6.09
CA ARG A 73 6.39 -5.73 -7.20
C ARG A 73 7.41 -4.60 -7.07
N LEU A 74 6.95 -3.38 -6.80
CA LEU A 74 7.83 -2.22 -6.67
C LEU A 74 8.83 -2.40 -5.52
N LEU A 75 8.41 -2.94 -4.37
CA LEU A 75 9.33 -3.24 -3.28
C LEU A 75 10.34 -4.30 -3.68
N ALA A 76 9.93 -5.37 -4.38
CA ALA A 76 10.87 -6.37 -4.86
C ALA A 76 11.94 -5.77 -5.79
N GLU A 77 11.54 -4.89 -6.71
CA GLU A 77 12.45 -4.14 -7.59
C GLU A 77 13.43 -3.27 -6.76
N LEU A 78 12.91 -2.46 -5.83
CA LEU A 78 13.73 -1.58 -4.97
C LEU A 78 14.68 -2.34 -4.03
N THR A 79 14.32 -3.55 -3.60
CA THR A 79 15.19 -4.41 -2.77
C THR A 79 16.24 -5.16 -3.58
N ALA A 80 15.97 -5.45 -4.85
CA ALA A 80 16.95 -6.07 -5.74
C ALA A 80 18.11 -5.12 -6.08
N GLU A 81 17.92 -3.81 -5.91
CA GLU A 81 18.89 -2.77 -6.25
C GLU A 81 19.76 -2.28 -5.05
N GLY A 82 19.45 -2.68 -3.80
CA GLY A 82 20.15 -2.24 -2.58
C GLY A 82 20.71 -3.38 -1.70
N PRO A 83 21.73 -3.12 -0.86
CA PRO A 83 22.20 -4.11 0.12
C PRO A 83 21.11 -4.36 1.16
N GLU A 84 20.75 -5.63 1.33
CA GLU A 84 19.66 -6.13 2.17
C GLU A 84 19.63 -5.53 3.59
N GLU A 85 18.72 -4.60 3.84
CA GLU A 85 18.07 -4.51 5.14
C GLU A 85 16.60 -4.95 4.96
N PRO A 86 16.21 -6.12 5.49
CA PRO A 86 14.83 -6.57 5.39
C PRO A 86 13.95 -5.61 6.21
N ALA A 87 13.13 -4.81 5.50
CA ALA A 87 12.06 -4.06 6.12
C ALA A 87 11.19 -5.03 6.95
N PRO A 88 10.76 -4.65 8.17
CA PRO A 88 9.92 -5.49 8.99
C PRO A 88 8.67 -5.84 8.17
N LEU A 89 8.49 -7.15 7.91
CA LEU A 89 7.35 -7.69 7.18
C LEU A 89 6.08 -6.95 7.61
N PRO A 90 5.27 -6.41 6.68
CA PRO A 90 3.97 -5.87 7.04
C PRO A 90 3.25 -6.99 7.79
N ALA A 91 2.92 -6.73 9.06
CA ALA A 91 2.24 -7.71 9.89
C ALA A 91 1.07 -8.25 9.07
N PRO A 92 0.94 -9.59 8.91
CA PRO A 92 -0.05 -10.15 8.01
C PRO A 92 -1.38 -9.53 8.38
N ALA A 93 -1.95 -8.73 7.47
CA ALA A 93 -3.24 -8.13 7.69
C ALA A 93 -4.15 -9.26 8.09
N ALA A 94 -4.53 -9.23 9.36
CA ALA A 94 -5.30 -10.29 9.94
C ALA A 94 -6.58 -10.31 9.14
N ARG A 95 -6.70 -11.26 8.21
CA ARG A 95 -7.98 -11.63 7.65
C ARG A 95 -8.89 -11.74 8.87
N PRO A 96 -9.96 -10.95 9.00
CA PRO A 96 -10.91 -11.18 10.07
C PRO A 96 -11.57 -12.50 9.71
N SER A 97 -10.93 -13.60 10.13
CA SER A 97 -11.53 -14.90 10.15
C SER A 97 -12.76 -14.73 11.03
N THR A 98 -13.92 -14.83 10.41
CA THR A 98 -15.25 -14.70 10.98
C THR A 98 -15.53 -15.70 12.13
N LEU A 99 -14.51 -16.42 12.58
CA LEU A 99 -14.51 -17.48 13.58
C LEU A 99 -13.95 -17.08 14.95
N ASN A 100 -13.61 -15.81 15.22
CA ASN A 100 -13.13 -15.41 16.57
C ASN A 100 -14.16 -14.65 17.44
N ARG A 101 -15.43 -14.55 17.02
CA ARG A 101 -16.48 -13.97 17.89
C ARG A 101 -17.02 -14.95 18.93
N LEU A 102 -17.03 -16.26 18.62
CA LEU A 102 -17.59 -17.29 19.50
C LEU A 102 -16.66 -17.63 20.68
N THR A 103 -15.35 -17.63 20.48
CA THR A 103 -14.34 -17.93 21.50
C THR A 103 -14.17 -16.79 22.52
N ALA A 104 -14.39 -15.54 22.10
CA ALA A 104 -14.33 -14.37 22.99
C ALA A 104 -15.48 -14.35 24.01
N TRP A 105 -16.72 -14.67 23.59
CA TRP A 105 -17.89 -14.76 24.47
C TRP A 105 -17.74 -15.92 25.48
N LEU A 106 -17.29 -17.09 25.01
CA LEU A 106 -17.06 -18.27 25.86
C LEU A 106 -15.97 -18.03 26.92
N ARG A 107 -14.90 -17.31 26.58
CA ARG A 107 -13.83 -16.99 27.53
C ARG A 107 -14.26 -15.98 28.60
N SER A 108 -15.23 -15.11 28.29
CA SER A 108 -15.79 -14.15 29.26
C SER A 108 -16.75 -14.80 30.27
N LEU A 109 -17.40 -15.91 29.92
CA LEU A 109 -18.36 -16.59 30.80
C LEU A 109 -17.72 -17.47 31.89
N LEU A 110 -16.50 -17.96 31.65
CA LEU A 110 -15.77 -18.80 32.60
C LEU A 110 -15.06 -18.03 33.74
N ARG A 111 -15.08 -16.69 33.72
CA ARG A 111 -14.46 -15.84 34.79
C ARG A 111 -15.43 -15.36 35.87
N ARG A 112 -16.74 -15.60 35.75
CA ARG A 112 -17.77 -15.17 36.73
C ARG A 112 -18.26 -16.31 37.64
N ARG A 113 -17.46 -17.35 37.84
CA ARG A 113 -17.78 -18.41 38.81
C ARG A 113 -16.52 -18.91 39.52
N ALA A 114 -15.92 -18.01 40.30
CA ALA A 114 -15.10 -18.33 41.46
C ALA A 114 -15.51 -17.37 42.58
#